data_AF-A0A938Z0W0-F1
#
_entry.id   AF-A0A938Z0W0-F1
#
_cell.length_a   1.000
_cell.length_b   1.000
_cell.length_c   1.000
_cell.angle_alpha   90.00
_cell.angle_beta   90.00
_cell.angle_gamma   90.00
#
_symmetry.space_group_name_H-M   'P 1'
#
loop_
_entity.id
_entity.type
_entity.pdbx_description
1 polymer ?
#
loop_
_entity_poly.entity_id
_entity_poly.type
_entity_poly.pdbx_seq_one_letter_code
_entity_poly.pdbx_strand_id
1 'polypeptide(L)' 'MFNPGLKIGQIIKNADIVGIFKCGNMGGMRRSRTTNTLVIVSDYTKGLYHDKWIGGVLHYTGMG' A
#
# COMPACT_ATOMS: atom_id res chain seq x y z
N MET A 1 7.17 3.50 -17.90
CA MET A 1 7.13 3.61 -16.41
C MET A 1 5.67 3.72 -16.00
N PHE A 2 5.24 3.01 -14.97
CA PHE A 2 3.84 3.09 -14.51
C PHE A 2 3.58 4.44 -13.82
N ASN A 3 2.49 5.11 -14.19
CA ASN A 3 2.06 6.38 -13.58
C ASN A 3 0.57 6.28 -13.22
N PRO A 4 0.21 6.19 -11.93
CA PRO A 4 -1.18 6.04 -11.51
C PRO A 4 -1.96 7.36 -11.47
N GLY A 5 -1.32 8.52 -11.67
CA GLY A 5 -1.98 9.83 -11.60
C GLY A 5 -2.54 10.20 -10.22
N LEU A 6 -2.15 9.48 -9.16
CA LEU A 6 -2.60 9.72 -7.79
C LEU A 6 -1.93 10.94 -7.18
N LYS A 7 -2.65 11.63 -6.29
CA LYS A 7 -2.16 12.80 -5.55
C LYS A 7 -2.00 12.47 -4.07
N ILE A 8 -1.05 13.14 -3.41
CA ILE A 8 -0.90 13.06 -1.95
C ILE A 8 -2.20 13.54 -1.28
N GLY A 9 -2.68 12.80 -0.28
CA GLY A 9 -3.93 13.09 0.43
C GLY A 9 -5.20 12.61 -0.30
N GLN A 10 -5.08 11.98 -1.48
CA GLN A 10 -6.23 11.43 -2.19
C GLN A 10 -6.86 10.28 -1.41
N ILE A 11 -8.17 10.37 -1.20
CA ILE A 11 -8.98 9.28 -0.64
C ILE A 11 -9.28 8.29 -1.77
N ILE A 12 -8.88 7.03 -1.57
CA ILE A 12 -9.01 5.96 -2.56
C ILE A 12 -9.63 4.71 -1.91
N LYS A 13 -10.53 4.01 -2.60
CA LYS A 13 -11.11 2.75 -2.09
C LYS A 13 -10.20 1.57 -2.44
N ASN A 14 -10.33 0.47 -1.67
CA ASN A 14 -9.56 -0.74 -1.93
C ASN A 14 -9.76 -1.31 -3.36
N ALA A 15 -10.99 -1.22 -3.88
CA ALA A 15 -11.30 -1.66 -5.25
C ALA A 15 -10.54 -0.84 -6.30
N ASP A 16 -10.39 0.47 -6.08
CA ASP A 16 -9.65 1.37 -6.97
C ASP A 16 -8.15 1.03 -6.95
N ILE A 17 -7.57 0.73 -5.79
CA ILE A 17 -6.17 0.27 -5.66
C ILE A 17 -5.95 -0.99 -6.51
N VAL A 18 -6.83 -1.98 -6.38
CA VAL A 18 -6.77 -3.21 -7.18
C VAL A 18 -6.87 -2.90 -8.67
N GLY A 19 -7.81 -2.03 -9.05
CA GLY A 19 -8.03 -1.63 -10.44
C GLY A 19 -6.85 -0.88 -11.07
N ILE A 20 -6.25 0.06 -10.34
CA ILE A 20 -5.15 0.92 -10.79
C ILE A 20 -3.83 0.13 -10.85
N PHE A 21 -3.49 -0.56 -9.77
CA PHE A 21 -2.19 -1.23 -9.65
C PHE A 21 -2.19 -2.66 -10.18
N LYS A 22 -3.36 -3.27 -10.41
CA LYS A 22 -3.49 -4.70 -10.79
C LYS A 22 -2.79 -5.63 -9.80
N CYS A 23 -2.97 -5.38 -8.51
CA CYS A 23 -2.41 -6.17 -7.41
C CYS A 23 -3.50 -6.99 -6.70
N GLY A 24 -3.11 -7.79 -5.70
CA GLY A 24 -4.07 -8.47 -4.82
C GLY A 24 -5.00 -7.50 -4.07
N ASN A 25 -6.09 -8.02 -3.52
CA ASN A 25 -7.13 -7.24 -2.83
C ASN A 25 -6.95 -7.14 -1.32
N MET A 26 -6.04 -7.94 -0.74
CA MET A 26 -5.83 -8.05 0.71
C MET A 26 -4.35 -7.99 1.06
N GLY A 27 -4.09 -7.81 2.36
CA GLY A 27 -2.75 -7.63 2.90
C GLY A 27 -2.26 -6.17 2.85
N GLY A 28 -1.31 -5.86 3.74
CA GLY A 28 -0.43 -4.70 3.70
C GLY A 28 0.63 -4.66 2.57
N MET A 29 1.21 -5.76 2.09
CA MET A 29 2.14 -5.75 0.95
C MET A 29 1.55 -6.45 -0.27
N ARG A 30 1.47 -5.74 -1.40
CA ARG A 30 0.80 -6.25 -2.60
C ARG A 30 1.64 -6.04 -3.84
N ARG A 31 2.28 -7.11 -4.31
CA ARG A 31 3.10 -7.10 -5.52
C ARG A 31 2.21 -7.20 -6.77
N SER A 32 2.39 -6.30 -7.73
CA SER A 32 1.86 -6.45 -9.09
C SER A 32 2.99 -6.67 -10.09
N ARG A 33 2.92 -7.78 -10.83
CA ARG A 33 3.81 -8.03 -11.97
C ARG A 33 3.39 -7.23 -13.20
N THR A 34 2.09 -6.95 -13.35
CA THR A 34 1.51 -6.26 -14.51
C THR A 34 1.96 -4.80 -14.61
N THR A 35 1.91 -4.07 -13.49
CA THR A 35 2.36 -2.66 -13.44
C THR A 35 3.81 -2.53 -12.97
N ASN A 36 4.45 -3.65 -12.67
CA ASN A 36 5.76 -3.73 -12.04
C ASN A 36 5.88 -2.88 -10.76
N THR A 37 4.81 -2.82 -9.95
CA THR A 37 4.79 -2.05 -8.68
C THR A 37 4.66 -2.94 -7.43
N LEU A 38 4.99 -2.38 -6.28
CA LEU A 38 4.67 -2.93 -4.95
C LEU A 38 3.86 -1.88 -4.19
N VAL A 39 2.64 -2.24 -3.77
CA VAL A 39 1.79 -1.38 -2.95
C VAL A 39 1.96 -1.76 -1.49
N ILE A 40 2.31 -0.79 -0.65
CA ILE A 40 2.40 -0.93 0.81
C ILE A 40 1.23 -0.18 1.45
N VAL A 41 0.42 -0.89 2.22
CA VAL A 41 -0.71 -0.36 2.99
C VAL A 41 -0.33 -0.45 4.46
N SER A 42 -0.11 0.72 5.07
CA SER A 42 0.05 0.88 6.50
C SER A 42 -1.32 1.22 7.10
N ASP A 43 -1.86 0.32 7.92
CA ASP A 43 -3.18 0.44 8.50
C ASP A 43 -3.13 0.14 10.01
N TYR A 44 -3.06 1.21 10.80
CA TYR A 44 -3.00 1.14 12.26
C TYR A 44 -4.30 0.67 12.93
N THR A 45 -5.39 0.53 12.17
CA THR A 45 -6.66 0.01 12.72
C THR A 45 -6.64 -1.50 12.89
N LYS A 46 -5.70 -2.19 12.24
CA LYS A 46 -5.55 -3.64 12.31
C LYS A 46 -4.46 -3.98 13.32
N GLY A 47 -4.86 -4.34 14.54
CA GLY A 47 -3.98 -4.57 15.70
C GLY A 47 -2.95 -5.71 15.59
N LEU A 48 -2.69 -6.26 14.40
CA LEU A 48 -1.69 -7.29 14.15
C LEU A 48 -0.31 -6.70 13.82
N TYR A 49 -0.26 -5.50 13.24
CA TYR A 49 0.98 -4.87 12.79
C TYR A 49 1.02 -3.40 13.21
N HIS A 50 2.16 -2.98 13.76
CA HIS A 50 2.36 -1.63 14.29
C HIS A 50 3.52 -0.94 13.56
N ASP A 51 3.23 -0.37 12.39
CA ASP A 51 4.20 0.38 11.61
C ASP A 51 4.56 1.70 12.30
N LYS A 52 5.82 2.06 12.48
CA LYS A 52 6.17 3.25 13.28
C LYS A 52 6.65 4.41 12.42
N TRP A 53 6.20 5.63 12.72
CA TRP A 53 6.84 6.84 12.20
C TRP A 53 7.91 7.32 13.18
N ILE A 54 9.19 7.32 12.75
CA ILE A 54 10.33 7.77 13.56
C ILE A 54 11.14 8.76 12.73
N GLY A 55 11.22 10.02 13.17
CA GLY A 55 12.00 11.05 12.48
C GLY A 55 11.59 11.28 11.01
N GLY A 56 10.31 11.12 10.67
CA GLY A 56 9.82 11.24 9.29
C GLY A 56 10.02 9.99 8.43
N VAL A 57 10.58 8.91 8.98
CA VAL A 57 10.74 7.62 8.31
C VAL A 57 9.63 6.67 8.76
N LEU A 58 8.99 6.00 7.80
CA LEU A 58 8.03 4.92 8.08
C LEU A 58 8.77 3.58 8.22
N HIS A 59 8.78 3.03 9.43
CA HIS A 59 9.24 1.69 9.74
C HIS A 59 8.08 0.71 9.58
N TYR A 60 7.97 0.15 8.38
CA TYR A 60 6.91 -0.80 8.02
C TYR A 60 7.19 -2.21 8.59
N THR A 61 6.18 -2.83 9.20
CA THR A 61 6.27 -4.21 9.70
C THR A 61 5.94 -5.18 8.57
N GLY A 62 6.90 -6.04 8.23
CA GLY A 62 6.71 -7.08 7.22
C GLY A 62 5.62 -8.09 7.60
N MET A 63 5.17 -8.82 6.59
CA MET A 63 4.22 -9.92 6.74
C MET A 63 4.99 -11.23 6.91
N GLY A 64 4.48 -12.11 7.77
CA GLY A 64 4.89 -13.51 7.92
C GLY A 64 3.77 -14.46 7.49
#